data_AF-A0AAJ0CR79-F1
#
_entry.id   AF-A0AAJ0CR79-F1
#
_cell.length_a   1.000
_cell.length_b   1.000
_cell.length_c   1.000
_cell.angle_alpha   90.00
_cell.angle_beta   90.00
_cell.angle_gamma   90.00
#
_symmetry.space_group_name_H-M   'P 1'
#
loop_
_entity.id
_entity.type
_entity.pdbx_description
1 polymer ?
#
loop_
_entity_poly.entity_id
_entity_poly.type
_entity_poly.pdbx_seq_one_letter_code
_entity_poly.pdbx_strand_id
1 'polypeptide(L)'
;MKHSFGAFLVLASPFWLGGTHALPGGLQPTSAANSITLRHPSGDATTSGPFRKEQRDEKPAEEPAVVYRGDTRSPAELRALGGIPTEFGGPLRNESYGLEAHHRANCDKGKCLSAYTSTAKVFGSAMLFATDGGDNKKVNGWVYKIHATPNMIDMDNSGFKLYFIMETEFSALGGIRWDQIEGWMPAPASTYQFVGGNSFDELTFEDFQRDPRQDWPKAWIPNPEYNKKYDTYRASGGQPQLAGDEKNIKTYGEMSLEKYALEFMKKNGQSVGWTDGKSPFLNLTAPTKQWSGPSPLNDTSAAFPKKSSKKD
;
A
#
# COMPACT_ATOMS: atom_id res chain seq x y z
N MET A 1 -34.72 -10.77 62.48
CA MET A 1 -34.15 -9.55 61.86
C MET A 1 -33.76 -9.91 60.44
N LYS A 2 -34.23 -9.10 59.48
CA LYS A 2 -34.01 -9.24 58.04
C LYS A 2 -32.57 -8.81 57.67
N HIS A 3 -32.18 -9.16 56.45
CA HIS A 3 -31.08 -8.68 55.59
C HIS A 3 -30.04 -9.76 55.26
N SER A 4 -29.57 -9.91 54.02
CA SER A 4 -30.10 -9.70 52.67
C SER A 4 -29.09 -10.41 51.75
N PHE A 5 -29.56 -10.94 50.63
CA PHE A 5 -28.75 -11.59 49.60
C PHE A 5 -27.77 -10.60 48.94
N GLY A 6 -26.49 -10.97 48.83
CA GLY A 6 -25.51 -10.30 47.97
C GLY A 6 -25.34 -11.06 46.66
N ALA A 7 -26.06 -10.64 45.62
CA ALA A 7 -25.87 -11.12 44.26
C ALA A 7 -24.68 -10.40 43.61
N PHE A 8 -23.71 -11.17 43.11
CA PHE A 8 -22.65 -10.68 42.24
C PHE A 8 -23.24 -10.36 40.85
N LEU A 9 -23.39 -9.08 40.54
CA LEU A 9 -23.62 -8.59 39.19
C LEU A 9 -22.28 -8.65 38.42
N VAL A 10 -22.16 -9.60 37.50
CA VAL A 10 -21.16 -9.55 36.43
C VAL A 10 -21.67 -8.52 35.42
N LEU A 11 -21.07 -7.33 35.40
CA LEU A 11 -21.28 -6.35 34.34
C LEU A 11 -20.64 -6.89 33.06
N ALA A 12 -21.47 -7.52 32.23
CA ALA A 12 -21.17 -7.77 30.84
C ALA A 12 -20.90 -6.42 30.15
N SER A 13 -19.65 -6.23 29.74
CA SER A 13 -19.29 -5.11 28.86
C SER A 13 -20.01 -5.30 27.53
N PRO A 14 -20.66 -4.26 26.98
CA PRO A 14 -21.34 -4.38 25.71
C PRO A 14 -20.29 -4.61 24.62
N PHE A 15 -20.42 -5.77 23.95
CA PHE A 15 -19.83 -6.04 22.65
C PHE A 15 -20.15 -4.87 21.72
N TRP A 16 -19.20 -3.96 21.55
CA TRP A 16 -19.20 -3.05 20.41
C TRP A 16 -18.89 -3.88 19.18
N LEU A 17 -19.94 -4.20 18.42
CA LEU A 17 -19.87 -4.55 17.00
C LEU A 17 -19.31 -3.32 16.26
N GLY A 18 -17.99 -3.13 16.36
CA GLY A 18 -17.25 -2.21 15.51
C GLY A 18 -17.30 -2.75 14.09
N GLY A 19 -18.23 -2.23 13.30
CA GLY A 19 -18.28 -2.45 11.87
C GLY A 19 -16.92 -2.13 11.27
N THR A 20 -16.31 -3.13 10.66
CA THR A 20 -15.12 -2.96 9.82
C THR A 20 -15.51 -2.10 8.63
N HIS A 21 -15.37 -0.78 8.77
CA HIS A 21 -15.29 0.10 7.61
C HIS A 21 -13.93 -0.12 6.98
N ALA A 22 -13.88 -1.10 6.06
CA ALA A 22 -12.94 -1.01 4.95
C ALA A 22 -13.24 0.34 4.27
N LEU A 23 -12.35 1.30 4.43
CA LEU A 23 -12.46 2.56 3.69
C LEU A 23 -12.35 2.26 2.19
N PRO A 24 -13.12 2.97 1.36
CA PRO A 24 -13.27 2.73 -0.07
C PRO A 24 -12.02 3.24 -0.81
N GLY A 25 -10.93 2.48 -0.74
CA GLY A 25 -9.73 2.71 -1.56
C GLY A 25 -9.73 1.92 -2.86
N GLY A 26 -10.58 0.89 -2.97
CA GLY A 26 -10.85 0.25 -4.25
C GLY A 26 -11.79 1.15 -5.05
N LEU A 27 -11.30 1.68 -6.18
CA LEU A 27 -12.15 2.30 -7.19
C LEU A 27 -13.32 1.36 -7.50
N GLN A 28 -14.51 1.62 -6.97
CA GLN A 28 -15.72 1.04 -7.53
C GLN A 28 -15.93 1.71 -8.89
N PRO A 29 -15.98 0.96 -10.00
CA PRO A 29 -16.35 1.54 -11.28
C PRO A 29 -17.85 1.87 -11.20
N THR A 30 -18.17 3.11 -10.81
CA THR A 30 -19.51 3.64 -11.04
C THR A 30 -19.68 3.83 -12.53
N SER A 31 -20.78 3.30 -13.07
CA SER A 31 -21.17 3.44 -14.46
C SER A 31 -21.56 4.89 -14.75
N ALA A 32 -20.58 5.77 -14.89
CA ALA A 32 -20.71 7.09 -15.47
C ALA A 32 -19.32 7.54 -15.94
N ALA A 33 -18.97 7.14 -17.15
CA ALA A 33 -17.84 7.71 -17.87
C ALA A 33 -18.14 9.19 -18.17
N ASN A 34 -17.80 10.07 -17.22
CA ASN A 34 -17.57 11.47 -17.53
C ASN A 34 -16.07 11.66 -17.70
N SER A 35 -15.67 11.72 -18.97
CA SER A 35 -14.37 12.18 -19.44
C SER A 35 -13.92 13.42 -18.66
N ILE A 36 -12.86 13.28 -17.86
CA ILE A 36 -12.05 14.43 -17.46
C ILE A 36 -11.33 14.89 -18.73
N THR A 37 -11.97 15.80 -19.47
CA THR A 37 -11.35 16.49 -20.58
C THR A 37 -10.38 17.52 -19.97
N LEU A 38 -9.11 17.12 -19.81
CA LEU A 38 -8.02 18.06 -19.60
C LEU A 38 -7.98 19.00 -20.82
N ARG A 39 -8.43 20.24 -20.63
CA ARG A 39 -8.31 21.28 -21.66
C ARG A 39 -6.83 21.63 -21.81
N HIS A 40 -6.24 21.22 -22.93
CA HIS A 40 -4.99 21.79 -23.40
C HIS A 40 -5.21 23.26 -23.81
N PRO A 41 -4.36 24.20 -23.38
CA PRO A 41 -4.28 25.50 -24.03
C PRO A 41 -3.71 25.30 -25.44
N SER A 42 -4.52 25.64 -26.44
CA SER A 42 -4.13 25.73 -27.84
C SER A 42 -3.07 26.82 -28.02
N GLY A 43 -1.87 26.42 -28.44
CA GLY A 43 -0.78 27.31 -28.82
C GLY A 43 0.21 26.59 -29.73
N ASP A 44 0.06 26.86 -31.02
CA ASP A 44 0.94 26.68 -32.18
C ASP A 44 1.83 25.43 -32.35
N ALA A 45 1.54 24.76 -33.46
CA ALA A 45 2.29 23.67 -34.06
C ALA A 45 3.64 24.15 -34.61
N THR A 46 4.73 23.64 -34.05
CA THR A 46 5.98 23.43 -34.78
C THR A 46 6.61 22.09 -34.39
N THR A 47 6.53 21.14 -35.33
CA THR A 47 7.41 19.96 -35.55
C THR A 47 8.24 19.44 -34.37
N SER A 48 7.79 18.36 -33.73
CA SER A 48 8.65 17.44 -32.98
C SER A 48 8.26 16.00 -33.29
N GLY A 49 9.21 15.23 -33.83
CA GLY A 49 9.05 13.85 -34.29
C GLY A 49 8.68 12.85 -33.19
N PRO A 50 8.48 11.57 -33.54
CA PRO A 50 8.05 10.55 -32.60
C PRO A 50 9.10 10.38 -31.48
N PHE A 51 8.68 10.57 -30.23
CA PHE A 51 9.44 10.20 -29.04
C PHE A 51 9.74 8.70 -29.09
N ARG A 52 10.90 8.38 -29.65
CA ARG A 52 11.53 7.07 -29.51
C ARG A 52 12.03 7.02 -28.06
N LYS A 53 11.40 6.19 -27.22
CA LYS A 53 12.07 5.69 -26.00
C LYS A 53 13.37 5.06 -26.50
N GLU A 54 14.47 5.79 -26.41
CA GLU A 54 15.79 5.17 -26.50
C GLU A 54 15.83 4.14 -25.38
N GLN A 55 15.79 2.87 -25.79
CA GLN A 55 16.19 1.76 -24.94
C GLN A 55 17.64 2.04 -24.56
N ARG A 56 17.84 2.65 -23.39
CA ARG A 56 19.14 2.60 -22.75
C ARG A 56 19.37 1.14 -22.44
N ASP A 57 20.52 0.62 -22.86
CA ASP A 57 21.08 -0.66 -22.44
C ASP A 57 21.45 -0.59 -20.93
N GLU A 58 20.47 -0.29 -20.08
CA GLU A 58 20.62 -0.35 -18.63
C GLU A 58 20.54 -1.83 -18.24
N LYS A 59 21.60 -2.32 -17.56
CA LYS A 59 21.57 -3.55 -16.75
C LYS A 59 20.18 -3.62 -16.08
N PRO A 60 19.44 -4.75 -16.14
CA PRO A 60 18.13 -4.85 -15.51
C PRO A 60 18.22 -4.28 -14.10
N ALA A 61 17.47 -3.22 -13.84
CA ALA A 61 17.50 -2.55 -12.55
C ALA A 61 17.19 -3.62 -11.48
N GLU A 62 18.04 -3.72 -10.47
CA GLU A 62 17.80 -4.64 -9.37
C GLU A 62 16.45 -4.32 -8.73
N GLU A 63 15.70 -5.36 -8.36
CA GLU A 63 14.40 -5.19 -7.71
C GLU A 63 14.53 -4.32 -6.46
N PRO A 64 13.50 -3.49 -6.14
CA PRO A 64 13.61 -2.51 -5.09
C PRO A 64 13.82 -3.17 -3.72
N ALA A 65 14.65 -2.51 -2.89
CA ALA A 65 14.80 -2.82 -1.46
C ALA A 65 13.74 -2.12 -0.60
N VAL A 66 13.19 -1.03 -1.12
CA VAL A 66 12.23 -0.18 -0.43
C VAL A 66 11.06 0.06 -1.36
N VAL A 67 9.87 -0.10 -0.82
CA VAL A 67 8.61 0.33 -1.44
C VAL A 67 7.87 1.24 -0.46
N TYR A 68 6.88 1.96 -0.98
CA TYR A 68 6.09 2.92 -0.23
C TYR A 68 4.63 2.55 -0.28
N ARG A 69 3.88 2.86 0.78
CA ARG A 69 2.43 2.73 0.77
C ARG A 69 1.77 3.96 1.33
N GLY A 70 0.84 4.53 0.56
CA GLY A 70 -0.12 5.49 1.09
C GLY A 70 -1.26 4.77 1.79
N ASP A 71 -1.61 5.20 3.00
CA ASP A 71 -2.74 4.66 3.74
C ASP A 71 -3.38 5.74 4.62
N THR A 72 -4.69 5.68 4.80
CA THR A 72 -5.41 6.60 5.68
C THR A 72 -5.39 6.14 7.14
N ARG A 73 -5.09 4.86 7.39
CA ARG A 73 -4.94 4.31 8.74
C ARG A 73 -3.63 4.77 9.37
N SER A 74 -3.69 5.09 10.65
CA SER A 74 -2.56 5.57 11.44
C SER A 74 -1.58 4.46 11.83
N PRO A 75 -0.33 4.81 12.20
CA PRO A 75 0.65 3.85 12.69
C PRO A 75 0.14 3.04 13.89
N ALA A 76 -0.61 3.66 14.80
CA ALA A 76 -1.23 2.95 15.93
C ALA A 76 -2.22 1.87 15.48
N GLU A 77 -3.06 2.17 14.48
CA GLU A 77 -4.03 1.22 13.94
C GLU A 77 -3.34 0.06 13.23
N LEU A 78 -2.38 0.33 12.34
CA LEU A 78 -1.67 -0.73 11.61
C LEU A 78 -0.79 -1.57 12.54
N ARG A 79 -0.19 -0.98 13.58
CA ARG A 79 0.50 -1.74 14.62
C ARG A 79 -0.45 -2.68 15.38
N ALA A 80 -1.65 -2.21 15.72
CA ALA A 80 -2.67 -3.03 16.39
C ALA A 80 -3.16 -4.20 15.53
N LEU A 81 -3.11 -4.07 14.20
CA LEU A 81 -3.37 -5.16 13.26
C LEU A 81 -2.18 -6.11 13.08
N GLY A 82 -0.99 -5.75 13.58
CA GLY A 82 0.24 -6.50 13.32
C GLY A 82 0.85 -6.24 11.94
N GLY A 83 0.37 -5.22 11.23
CA GLY A 83 0.84 -4.86 9.90
C GLY A 83 -0.28 -4.29 9.02
N ILE A 84 -0.10 -4.45 7.72
CA ILE A 84 -1.01 -3.99 6.67
C ILE A 84 -1.66 -5.23 6.06
N PRO A 85 -2.96 -5.48 6.32
CA PRO A 85 -3.66 -6.63 5.75
C PRO A 85 -3.87 -6.47 4.25
N THR A 86 -4.31 -7.56 3.61
CA THR A 86 -4.73 -7.55 2.21
C THR A 86 -5.99 -6.70 2.01
N GLU A 87 -6.24 -6.35 0.76
CA GLU A 87 -7.23 -5.33 0.41
C GLU A 87 -8.57 -5.89 -0.04
N PHE A 88 -9.58 -5.01 -0.02
CA PHE A 88 -10.97 -5.29 -0.35
C PHE A 88 -11.64 -6.25 0.65
N GLY A 89 -12.93 -6.50 0.44
CA GLY A 89 -13.73 -7.38 1.28
C GLY A 89 -14.59 -8.30 0.42
N GLY A 90 -15.09 -9.37 1.03
CA GLY A 90 -15.92 -10.37 0.36
C GLY A 90 -15.31 -11.77 0.43
N PRO A 91 -15.94 -12.77 -0.21
CA PRO A 91 -15.44 -14.13 -0.22
C PRO A 91 -14.15 -14.24 -1.03
N LEU A 92 -13.30 -15.20 -0.64
CA LEU A 92 -12.19 -15.65 -1.47
C LEU A 92 -12.72 -16.44 -2.66
N ARG A 93 -12.18 -16.14 -3.83
CA ARG A 93 -12.41 -16.87 -5.08
C ARG A 93 -11.09 -17.04 -5.79
N ASN A 94 -11.07 -17.81 -6.87
CA ASN A 94 -9.84 -17.96 -7.64
C ASN A 94 -9.30 -16.60 -8.14
N GLU A 95 -10.18 -15.68 -8.51
CA GLU A 95 -9.83 -14.32 -8.94
C GLU A 95 -9.22 -13.46 -7.83
N SER A 96 -9.47 -13.77 -6.55
CA SER A 96 -8.82 -13.10 -5.41
C SER A 96 -7.30 -13.17 -5.47
N TYR A 97 -6.78 -14.21 -6.13
CA TYR A 97 -5.36 -14.48 -6.28
C TYR A 97 -4.78 -13.95 -7.60
N GLY A 98 -5.58 -13.30 -8.45
CA GLY A 98 -5.15 -12.72 -9.73
C GLY A 98 -4.70 -11.27 -9.60
N LEU A 99 -3.51 -10.95 -10.12
CA LEU A 99 -2.95 -9.59 -10.12
C LEU A 99 -3.80 -8.61 -10.93
N GLU A 100 -4.35 -9.01 -12.08
CA GLU A 100 -5.21 -8.13 -12.88
C GLU A 100 -6.50 -7.78 -12.12
N ALA A 101 -7.08 -8.76 -11.43
CA ALA A 101 -8.31 -8.56 -10.68
C ALA A 101 -8.08 -7.60 -9.49
N HIS A 102 -6.91 -7.70 -8.84
CA HIS A 102 -6.44 -6.76 -7.84
C HIS A 102 -6.22 -5.36 -8.43
N HIS A 103 -5.43 -5.24 -9.52
CA HIS A 103 -5.10 -3.99 -10.22
C HIS A 103 -6.33 -3.16 -10.56
N ARG A 104 -7.39 -3.84 -11.02
CA ARG A 104 -8.63 -3.18 -11.46
C ARG A 104 -9.60 -2.92 -10.32
N ALA A 105 -9.30 -3.36 -9.10
CA ALA A 105 -10.26 -3.49 -8.00
C ALA A 105 -11.58 -4.17 -8.43
N ASN A 106 -11.50 -5.12 -9.38
CA ASN A 106 -12.66 -5.60 -10.13
C ASN A 106 -12.87 -7.12 -10.07
N CYS A 107 -12.45 -7.76 -8.98
CA CYS A 107 -12.89 -9.13 -8.77
C CYS A 107 -14.39 -9.15 -8.41
N ASP A 108 -15.19 -9.80 -9.27
CA ASP A 108 -16.66 -9.88 -9.18
C ASP A 108 -17.38 -8.53 -8.96
N LYS A 109 -17.14 -7.53 -9.81
CA LYS A 109 -17.74 -6.19 -9.69
C LYS A 109 -17.40 -5.51 -8.36
N GLY A 110 -16.18 -5.74 -7.86
CA GLY A 110 -15.68 -5.16 -6.60
C GLY A 110 -16.21 -5.83 -5.34
N LYS A 111 -16.47 -7.15 -5.39
CA LYS A 111 -17.09 -7.92 -4.29
C LYS A 111 -16.26 -9.08 -3.76
N CYS A 112 -14.98 -9.16 -4.10
CA CYS A 112 -14.11 -10.18 -3.54
C CYS A 112 -12.94 -9.56 -2.78
N LEU A 113 -12.43 -10.33 -1.82
CA LEU A 113 -11.18 -10.03 -1.13
C LEU A 113 -10.00 -10.20 -2.11
N SER A 114 -9.08 -9.24 -2.18
CA SER A 114 -7.79 -9.44 -2.83
C SER A 114 -6.86 -10.20 -1.89
N ALA A 115 -6.03 -11.09 -2.43
CA ALA A 115 -4.94 -11.71 -1.70
C ALA A 115 -3.73 -10.77 -1.53
N TYR A 116 -3.80 -9.56 -2.08
CA TYR A 116 -2.67 -8.65 -2.19
C TYR A 116 -2.87 -7.36 -1.39
N THR A 117 -1.76 -6.71 -1.09
CA THR A 117 -1.68 -5.34 -0.57
C THR A 117 -0.81 -4.51 -1.51
N SER A 118 -1.35 -3.43 -2.08
CA SER A 118 -0.61 -2.56 -3.00
C SER A 118 0.48 -1.76 -2.30
N THR A 119 1.61 -1.61 -2.98
CA THR A 119 2.69 -0.67 -2.64
C THR A 119 3.20 -0.03 -3.93
N ALA A 120 3.84 1.12 -3.84
CA ALA A 120 4.47 1.80 -4.96
C ALA A 120 5.99 1.78 -4.82
N LYS A 121 6.69 1.63 -5.93
CA LYS A 121 8.14 1.83 -5.99
C LYS A 121 8.51 3.29 -5.77
N VAL A 122 7.64 4.22 -6.15
CA VAL A 122 7.89 5.66 -6.12
C VAL A 122 7.12 6.35 -4.98
N PHE A 123 7.80 7.28 -4.30
CA PHE A 123 7.26 8.00 -3.15
C PHE A 123 6.04 8.85 -3.51
N GLY A 124 6.07 9.57 -4.64
CA GLY A 124 4.97 10.41 -5.08
C GLY A 124 3.67 9.65 -5.28
N SER A 125 3.70 8.47 -5.91
CA SER A 125 2.54 7.58 -6.04
C SER A 125 1.94 7.26 -4.68
N ALA A 126 2.77 6.84 -3.70
CA ALA A 126 2.29 6.56 -2.35
C ALA A 126 1.71 7.81 -1.65
N MET A 127 2.31 8.99 -1.82
CA MET A 127 1.79 10.23 -1.24
C MET A 127 0.44 10.65 -1.85
N LEU A 128 0.25 10.43 -3.16
CA LEU A 128 -1.02 10.69 -3.84
C LEU A 128 -2.14 9.84 -3.21
N PHE A 129 -1.92 8.53 -3.08
CA PHE A 129 -2.90 7.62 -2.49
C PHE A 129 -3.10 7.81 -0.99
N ALA A 130 -2.08 8.25 -0.25
CA ALA A 130 -2.22 8.57 1.16
C ALA A 130 -3.22 9.72 1.41
N THR A 131 -3.40 10.59 0.42
CA THR A 131 -4.23 11.80 0.54
C THR A 131 -5.51 11.74 -0.27
N ASP A 132 -5.74 10.66 -1.02
CA ASP A 132 -6.97 10.45 -1.77
C ASP A 132 -8.01 9.70 -0.93
N GLY A 133 -9.06 10.41 -0.51
CA GLY A 133 -10.14 9.85 0.28
C GLY A 133 -11.26 9.23 -0.54
N GLY A 134 -11.09 9.10 -1.86
CA GLY A 134 -12.16 8.80 -2.80
C GLY A 134 -13.16 9.96 -2.95
N ASP A 135 -14.13 9.84 -3.86
CA ASP A 135 -15.20 10.83 -4.10
C ASP A 135 -14.71 12.29 -4.24
N ASN A 136 -13.52 12.49 -4.82
CA ASN A 136 -12.84 13.79 -4.91
C ASN A 136 -12.52 14.46 -3.56
N LYS A 137 -12.61 13.74 -2.44
CA LYS A 137 -12.26 14.23 -1.10
C LYS A 137 -10.78 14.04 -0.84
N LYS A 138 -10.16 15.05 -0.24
CA LYS A 138 -8.76 14.99 0.20
C LYS A 138 -8.73 14.83 1.71
N VAL A 139 -7.94 13.88 2.15
CA VAL A 139 -7.84 13.47 3.54
C VAL A 139 -6.40 13.53 4.00
N ASN A 140 -6.22 13.65 5.30
CA ASN A 140 -4.91 13.38 5.89
C ASN A 140 -4.73 11.87 5.92
N GLY A 141 -3.52 11.41 5.62
CA GLY A 141 -3.15 10.02 5.77
C GLY A 141 -1.68 9.91 6.16
N TRP A 142 -1.07 8.82 5.72
CA TRP A 142 0.30 8.44 6.04
C TRP A 142 0.96 7.80 4.84
N VAL A 143 2.23 8.11 4.64
CA VAL A 143 3.11 7.30 3.78
C VAL A 143 3.93 6.40 4.68
N TYR A 144 3.96 5.11 4.38
CA TYR A 144 4.78 4.11 5.04
C TYR A 144 5.96 3.76 4.14
N LYS A 145 7.16 3.78 4.71
CA LYS A 145 8.38 3.27 4.07
C LYS A 145 8.57 1.82 4.51
N ILE A 146 8.62 0.91 3.56
CA ILE A 146 8.53 -0.53 3.81
C ILE A 146 9.73 -1.21 3.17
N HIS A 147 10.42 -2.07 3.93
CA HIS A 147 11.46 -2.90 3.35
C HIS A 147 10.84 -4.02 2.53
N ALA A 148 11.25 -4.11 1.27
CA ALA A 148 10.69 -5.06 0.33
C ALA A 148 11.17 -6.48 0.62
N THR A 149 10.30 -7.45 0.36
CA THR A 149 10.57 -8.88 0.54
C THR A 149 10.08 -9.67 -0.67
N PRO A 150 10.56 -10.92 -0.88
CA PRO A 150 10.24 -11.67 -2.09
C PRO A 150 8.76 -12.01 -2.28
N ASN A 151 7.90 -11.81 -1.28
CA ASN A 151 6.45 -11.94 -1.46
C ASN A 151 5.80 -10.72 -2.17
N MET A 152 6.57 -9.68 -2.47
CA MET A 152 6.14 -8.51 -3.25
C MET A 152 6.45 -8.73 -4.72
N ILE A 153 5.47 -8.58 -5.58
CA ILE A 153 5.53 -8.92 -7.01
C ILE A 153 5.52 -7.65 -7.85
N ASP A 154 6.46 -7.54 -8.77
CA ASP A 154 6.46 -6.52 -9.82
C ASP A 154 5.27 -6.71 -10.78
N MET A 155 4.34 -5.76 -10.81
CA MET A 155 3.18 -5.83 -11.69
C MET A 155 3.49 -5.46 -13.15
N ASP A 156 4.39 -4.52 -13.39
CA ASP A 156 4.81 -4.08 -14.72
C ASP A 156 5.38 -5.27 -15.52
N ASN A 157 6.11 -6.14 -14.83
CA ASN A 157 6.74 -7.32 -15.41
C ASN A 157 5.90 -8.60 -15.30
N SER A 158 4.65 -8.52 -14.83
CA SER A 158 3.76 -9.68 -14.68
C SER A 158 2.96 -10.00 -15.95
N GLY A 159 3.23 -9.36 -17.08
CA GLY A 159 2.79 -9.83 -18.39
C GLY A 159 1.30 -9.65 -18.71
N PHE A 160 0.61 -8.74 -18.01
CA PHE A 160 -0.76 -8.31 -18.32
C PHE A 160 -0.84 -6.80 -18.58
N LYS A 161 -1.96 -6.33 -19.11
CA LYS A 161 -2.16 -4.91 -19.38
C LYS A 161 -2.49 -4.17 -18.09
N LEU A 162 -1.62 -3.25 -17.71
CA LEU A 162 -1.88 -2.29 -16.64
C LEU A 162 -2.76 -1.13 -17.14
N TYR A 163 -3.68 -0.72 -16.28
CA TYR A 163 -4.57 0.42 -16.52
C TYR A 163 -4.09 1.69 -15.81
N PHE A 164 -3.30 1.51 -14.76
CA PHE A 164 -2.82 2.57 -13.88
C PHE A 164 -1.28 2.50 -13.83
N ILE A 165 -0.65 2.62 -15.00
CA ILE A 165 0.80 2.44 -15.20
C ILE A 165 1.68 3.35 -14.33
N MET A 166 1.14 4.45 -13.83
CA MET A 166 1.87 5.42 -12.99
C MET A 166 1.92 5.00 -11.51
N GLU A 167 1.24 3.91 -11.13
CA GLU A 167 1.26 3.41 -9.75
C GLU A 167 2.60 2.78 -9.39
N THR A 168 3.39 2.35 -10.39
CA THR A 168 4.70 1.69 -10.19
C THR A 168 4.59 0.54 -9.18
N GLU A 169 3.51 -0.24 -9.30
CA GLU A 169 3.00 -1.06 -8.21
C GLU A 169 3.83 -2.33 -8.00
N PHE A 170 4.14 -2.59 -6.73
CA PHE A 170 4.55 -3.89 -6.22
C PHE A 170 3.50 -4.40 -5.26
N SER A 171 2.85 -5.52 -5.58
CA SER A 171 1.79 -6.06 -4.73
C SER A 171 2.34 -7.12 -3.78
N ALA A 172 2.14 -6.94 -2.48
CA ALA A 172 2.53 -7.91 -1.46
C ALA A 172 1.47 -9.00 -1.34
N LEU A 173 1.78 -10.24 -1.75
CA LEU A 173 0.90 -11.37 -1.52
C LEU A 173 0.85 -11.72 -0.03
N GLY A 174 -0.35 -11.74 0.53
CA GLY A 174 -0.65 -12.10 1.90
C GLY A 174 -0.61 -10.96 2.91
N GLY A 175 -0.23 -9.75 2.50
CA GLY A 175 -0.09 -8.59 3.37
C GLY A 175 1.36 -8.25 3.71
N ILE A 176 1.52 -7.27 4.61
CA ILE A 176 2.81 -6.72 5.03
C ILE A 176 2.86 -6.71 6.55
N ARG A 177 3.92 -7.24 7.15
CA ARG A 177 4.05 -7.27 8.61
C ARG A 177 4.47 -5.91 9.16
N TRP A 178 4.06 -5.62 10.40
CA TRP A 178 4.48 -4.42 11.11
C TRP A 178 6.01 -4.30 11.21
N ASP A 179 6.72 -5.42 11.44
CA ASP A 179 8.18 -5.43 11.56
C ASP A 179 8.92 -5.24 10.23
N GLN A 180 8.22 -5.19 9.09
CA GLN A 180 8.78 -4.81 7.77
C GLN A 180 8.77 -3.30 7.52
N ILE A 181 7.97 -2.54 8.27
CA ILE A 181 7.83 -1.09 8.10
C ILE A 181 9.05 -0.42 8.73
N GLU A 182 9.85 0.27 7.93
CA GLU A 182 11.05 1.00 8.40
C GLU A 182 10.67 2.29 9.13
N GLY A 183 9.57 2.91 8.74
CA GLY A 183 9.07 4.15 9.31
C GLY A 183 7.89 4.71 8.53
N TRP A 184 7.43 5.88 8.94
CA TRP A 184 6.28 6.55 8.33
C TRP A 184 6.41 8.06 8.37
N MET A 185 5.59 8.72 7.57
CA MET A 185 5.50 10.16 7.46
C MET A 185 4.01 10.53 7.37
N PRO A 186 3.53 11.56 8.08
CA PRO A 186 2.18 12.06 7.84
C PRO A 186 2.04 12.56 6.40
N ALA A 187 0.85 12.44 5.84
CA ALA A 187 0.52 12.95 4.52
C ALA A 187 -0.64 13.94 4.67
N PRO A 188 -0.37 15.24 4.90
CA PRO A 188 -1.42 16.24 4.99
C PRO A 188 -2.20 16.35 3.67
N ALA A 189 -3.53 16.54 3.73
CA ALA A 189 -4.38 16.69 2.54
C ALA A 189 -3.90 17.80 1.57
N SER A 190 -3.19 18.81 2.11
CA SER A 190 -2.62 19.92 1.34
C SER A 190 -1.48 19.50 0.39
N THR A 191 -0.91 18.30 0.53
CA THR A 191 0.14 17.80 -0.36
C THR A 191 -0.41 17.29 -1.69
N TYR A 192 -1.70 16.92 -1.76
CA TYR A 192 -2.29 16.26 -2.93
C TYR A 192 -2.09 17.03 -4.24
N GLN A 193 -2.40 18.33 -4.26
CA GLN A 193 -2.33 19.13 -5.50
C GLN A 193 -0.92 19.25 -6.06
N PHE A 194 0.07 19.33 -5.18
CA PHE A 194 1.48 19.38 -5.60
C PHE A 194 1.92 18.04 -6.16
N VAL A 195 1.57 16.94 -5.51
CA VAL A 195 1.95 15.60 -5.98
C VAL A 195 1.30 15.31 -7.32
N GLY A 196 0.00 15.59 -7.46
CA GLY A 196 -0.73 15.42 -8.71
C GLY A 196 -0.24 16.34 -9.86
N GLY A 197 0.42 17.46 -9.54
CA GLY A 197 0.96 18.39 -10.52
C GLY A 197 2.39 18.12 -11.00
N ASN A 198 3.14 17.23 -10.32
CA ASN A 198 4.58 17.04 -10.54
C ASN A 198 4.96 15.66 -11.12
N SER A 199 4.09 15.01 -11.88
CA SER A 199 4.32 13.62 -12.34
C SER A 199 4.65 12.71 -11.15
N PHE A 200 3.63 12.37 -10.36
CA PHE A 200 3.78 11.65 -9.09
C PHE A 200 4.55 10.32 -9.19
N ASP A 201 4.61 9.74 -10.38
CA ASP A 201 5.38 8.54 -10.75
C ASP A 201 6.88 8.77 -10.88
N GLU A 202 7.35 10.01 -10.78
CA GLU A 202 8.77 10.38 -10.77
C GLU A 202 9.19 11.10 -9.47
N LEU A 203 8.21 11.62 -8.71
CA LEU A 203 8.48 12.40 -7.51
C LEU A 203 9.14 11.56 -6.40
N THR A 204 10.40 11.86 -6.11
CA THR A 204 11.16 11.24 -5.02
C THR A 204 10.88 11.90 -3.66
N PHE A 205 11.29 11.24 -2.58
CA PHE A 205 11.23 11.84 -1.25
C PHE A 205 12.16 13.06 -1.14
N GLU A 206 13.35 13.00 -1.75
CA GLU A 206 14.32 14.07 -1.77
C GLU A 206 13.79 15.32 -2.47
N ASP A 207 13.06 15.15 -3.57
CA ASP A 207 12.38 16.25 -4.26
C ASP A 207 11.29 16.88 -3.38
N PHE A 208 10.49 16.04 -2.72
CA PHE A 208 9.48 16.49 -1.76
C PHE A 208 10.10 17.25 -0.57
N GLN A 209 11.25 16.81 -0.08
CA GLN A 209 11.98 17.47 1.01
C GLN A 209 12.48 18.86 0.60
N ARG A 210 12.99 19.02 -0.63
CA ARG A 210 13.54 20.30 -1.14
C ARG A 210 12.50 21.41 -1.26
N ASP A 211 11.22 21.08 -1.27
CA ASP A 211 10.15 22.08 -1.32
C ASP A 211 10.24 23.06 -0.12
N PRO A 212 10.14 24.38 -0.33
CA PRO A 212 10.38 25.36 0.73
C PRO A 212 9.29 25.43 1.81
N ARG A 213 8.11 24.81 1.60
CA ARG A 213 7.01 24.82 2.56
C ARG A 213 7.40 24.15 3.88
N GLN A 214 7.24 24.91 4.97
CA GLN A 214 7.64 24.50 6.32
C GLN A 214 6.54 23.75 7.07
N ASP A 215 5.29 23.88 6.62
CA ASP A 215 4.11 23.15 7.11
C ASP A 215 4.03 21.73 6.54
N TRP A 216 5.06 21.29 5.82
CA TRP A 216 5.15 19.98 5.20
C TRP A 216 6.13 19.09 5.95
N PRO A 217 5.85 17.78 6.02
CA PRO A 217 6.75 16.85 6.67
C PRO A 217 8.03 16.69 5.83
N LYS A 218 9.18 16.69 6.51
CA LYS A 218 10.52 16.63 5.93
C LYS A 218 11.35 15.48 6.46
N ALA A 219 10.83 14.64 7.36
CA ALA A 219 11.56 13.50 7.90
C ALA A 219 10.67 12.28 8.14
N TRP A 220 11.24 11.09 7.95
CA TRP A 220 10.62 9.84 8.37
C TRP A 220 10.67 9.69 9.88
N ILE A 221 9.57 9.27 10.49
CA ILE A 221 9.51 8.81 11.87
C ILE A 221 9.93 7.33 11.85
N PRO A 222 11.05 6.96 12.48
CA PRO A 222 11.55 5.60 12.41
C PRO A 222 10.69 4.64 13.22
N ASN A 223 10.49 3.43 12.71
CA ASN A 223 9.88 2.33 13.45
C ASN A 223 10.97 1.59 14.26
N PRO A 224 11.03 1.73 15.60
CA PRO A 224 12.01 1.00 16.43
C PRO A 224 11.74 -0.51 16.47
N GLU A 225 10.56 -0.96 16.02
CA GLU A 225 10.20 -2.38 15.93
C GLU A 225 10.49 -2.98 14.55
N TYR A 226 11.10 -2.20 13.63
CA TYR A 226 11.63 -2.71 12.38
C TYR A 226 12.67 -3.82 12.62
N ASN A 227 12.57 -4.91 11.87
CA ASN A 227 13.45 -6.05 12.00
C ASN A 227 14.51 -6.07 10.90
N LYS A 228 15.76 -5.83 11.27
CA LYS A 228 16.92 -5.82 10.35
C LYS A 228 17.18 -7.13 9.61
N LYS A 229 16.51 -8.24 9.98
CA LYS A 229 16.53 -9.46 9.14
C LYS A 229 16.06 -9.16 7.70
N TYR A 230 15.28 -8.09 7.51
CA TYR A 230 14.78 -7.73 6.20
C TYR A 230 15.83 -7.12 5.27
N ASP A 231 16.90 -6.51 5.80
CA ASP A 231 17.94 -5.79 5.06
C ASP A 231 18.56 -6.58 3.89
N THR A 232 18.54 -7.92 3.97
CA THR A 232 19.09 -8.84 2.97
C THR A 232 18.14 -9.17 1.82
N TYR A 233 16.89 -8.74 1.89
CA TYR A 233 15.85 -9.08 0.92
C TYR A 233 15.56 -7.94 -0.06
N ARG A 234 14.91 -8.30 -1.16
CA ARG A 234 14.37 -7.40 -2.18
C ARG A 234 12.99 -7.92 -2.59
N ALA A 235 12.23 -7.10 -3.31
CA ALA A 235 11.05 -7.57 -4.01
C ALA A 235 11.39 -8.71 -5.01
N SER A 236 10.37 -9.45 -5.42
CA SER A 236 10.47 -10.39 -6.52
C SER A 236 10.09 -9.73 -7.86
N GLY A 237 10.59 -10.30 -8.95
CA GLY A 237 10.14 -9.90 -10.29
C GLY A 237 8.73 -10.41 -10.61
N GLY A 238 8.27 -10.10 -11.82
CA GLY A 238 6.91 -10.38 -12.24
C GLY A 238 6.53 -11.86 -12.24
N GLN A 239 5.23 -12.12 -12.06
CA GLN A 239 4.63 -13.46 -11.97
C GLN A 239 3.49 -13.63 -12.99
N PRO A 240 3.78 -13.89 -14.28
CA PRO A 240 2.75 -14.03 -15.32
C PRO A 240 1.69 -15.11 -15.05
N GLN A 241 2.06 -16.18 -14.35
CA GLN A 241 1.13 -17.23 -13.92
C GLN A 241 0.11 -16.76 -12.88
N LEU A 242 0.37 -15.64 -12.20
CA LEU A 242 -0.55 -14.97 -11.26
C LEU A 242 -1.30 -13.79 -11.90
N ALA A 243 -1.06 -13.48 -13.17
CA ALA A 243 -1.68 -12.33 -13.83
C ALA A 243 -3.21 -12.39 -13.81
N GLY A 244 -3.79 -13.55 -14.14
CA GLY A 244 -5.24 -13.77 -14.09
C GLY A 244 -6.04 -13.19 -15.26
N ASP A 245 -5.40 -12.62 -16.28
CA ASP A 245 -6.05 -12.22 -17.53
C ASP A 245 -6.21 -13.40 -18.50
N GLU A 246 -7.10 -13.25 -19.48
CA GLU A 246 -7.46 -14.32 -20.42
C GLU A 246 -6.25 -14.93 -21.14
N LYS A 247 -5.26 -14.11 -21.52
CA LYS A 247 -4.07 -14.59 -22.23
C LYS A 247 -3.20 -15.45 -21.32
N ASN A 248 -2.94 -14.99 -20.09
CA ASN A 248 -2.12 -15.75 -19.15
C ASN A 248 -2.86 -16.98 -18.62
N ILE A 249 -4.18 -16.93 -18.42
CA ILE A 249 -4.98 -18.12 -18.07
C ILE A 249 -4.87 -19.20 -19.16
N LYS A 250 -4.88 -18.83 -20.45
CA LYS A 250 -4.68 -19.80 -21.54
C LYS A 250 -3.26 -20.40 -21.55
N THR A 251 -2.27 -19.63 -21.11
CA THR A 251 -0.85 -20.03 -21.13
C THR A 251 -0.47 -20.87 -19.91
N TYR A 252 -1.01 -20.52 -18.75
CA TYR A 252 -0.69 -21.10 -17.43
C TYR A 252 -1.89 -21.83 -16.80
N GLY A 253 -2.85 -22.27 -17.62
CA GLY A 253 -4.14 -22.82 -17.17
C GLY A 253 -4.08 -24.21 -16.52
N GLU A 254 -2.88 -24.79 -16.35
CA GLU A 254 -2.69 -26.09 -15.70
C GLU A 254 -3.00 -26.07 -14.19
N MET A 255 -2.99 -24.90 -13.56
CA MET A 255 -3.27 -24.72 -12.14
C MET A 255 -4.21 -23.52 -11.92
N SER A 256 -4.93 -23.56 -10.80
CA SER A 256 -5.70 -22.41 -10.33
C SER A 256 -4.75 -21.30 -9.88
N LEU A 257 -5.23 -20.04 -9.89
CA LEU A 257 -4.48 -18.89 -9.38
C LEU A 257 -4.17 -19.07 -7.89
N GLU A 258 -5.11 -19.64 -7.14
CA GLU A 258 -4.88 -20.02 -5.74
C GLU A 258 -3.68 -20.95 -5.58
N LYS A 259 -3.59 -21.99 -6.42
CA LYS A 259 -2.48 -22.94 -6.34
C LYS A 259 -1.15 -22.29 -6.73
N TYR A 260 -1.14 -21.42 -7.73
CA TYR A 260 0.05 -20.61 -8.03
C TYR A 260 0.45 -19.69 -6.89
N ALA A 261 -0.51 -19.07 -6.21
CA ALA A 261 -0.25 -18.18 -5.09
C ALA A 261 0.38 -18.97 -3.93
N LEU A 262 -0.09 -20.18 -3.66
CA LEU A 262 0.50 -21.08 -2.66
C LEU A 262 1.92 -21.52 -3.03
N GLU A 263 2.17 -21.92 -4.28
CA GLU A 263 3.53 -22.29 -4.73
C GLU A 263 4.48 -21.09 -4.70
N PHE A 264 3.99 -19.90 -5.04
CA PHE A 264 4.76 -18.66 -4.90
C PHE A 264 5.10 -18.38 -3.44
N MET A 265 4.14 -18.46 -2.51
CA MET A 265 4.40 -18.26 -1.08
C MET A 265 5.32 -19.32 -0.49
N LYS A 266 5.24 -20.56 -0.97
CA LYS A 266 6.18 -21.62 -0.60
C LYS A 266 7.62 -21.30 -0.99
N LYS A 267 7.82 -20.63 -2.13
CA LYS A 267 9.14 -20.19 -2.58
C LYS A 267 9.62 -18.92 -1.88
N ASN A 268 8.72 -17.96 -1.66
CA ASN A 268 9.09 -16.57 -1.34
C ASN A 268 8.65 -16.09 0.05
N GLY A 269 7.69 -16.76 0.68
CA GLY A 269 7.02 -16.33 1.91
C GLY A 269 7.81 -16.57 3.21
N GLN A 270 8.89 -17.37 3.18
CA GLN A 270 9.69 -17.65 4.38
C GLN A 270 10.25 -16.36 5.01
N SER A 271 10.65 -15.39 4.18
CA SER A 271 11.15 -14.09 4.61
C SER A 271 10.18 -13.34 5.54
N VAL A 272 8.88 -13.52 5.31
CA VAL A 272 7.77 -12.92 6.07
C VAL A 272 7.12 -13.91 7.05
N GLY A 273 7.81 -15.01 7.37
CA GLY A 273 7.35 -15.97 8.37
C GLY A 273 6.13 -16.78 7.94
N TRP A 274 5.88 -16.88 6.63
CA TRP A 274 4.85 -17.76 6.09
C TRP A 274 5.29 -19.22 6.18
N THR A 275 4.49 -20.07 6.83
CA THR A 275 4.84 -21.47 7.08
C THR A 275 3.66 -22.45 6.97
N ASP A 276 2.43 -21.97 6.77
CA ASP A 276 1.25 -22.80 6.96
C ASP A 276 0.95 -23.74 5.78
N GLY A 277 1.43 -23.42 4.58
CA GLY A 277 1.17 -24.18 3.35
C GLY A 277 -0.31 -24.23 2.93
N LYS A 278 -1.19 -23.51 3.64
CA LYS A 278 -2.65 -23.66 3.53
C LYS A 278 -3.32 -22.43 2.96
N SER A 279 -2.70 -21.26 3.12
CA SER A 279 -3.29 -20.01 2.67
C SER A 279 -2.19 -19.02 2.34
N PRO A 280 -2.30 -18.17 1.31
CA PRO A 280 -1.25 -17.18 1.05
C PRO A 280 -1.27 -16.00 2.04
N PHE A 281 -2.27 -15.90 2.92
CA PHE A 281 -2.38 -14.81 3.90
C PHE A 281 -1.32 -14.93 5.00
N LEU A 282 -0.77 -13.78 5.41
CA LEU A 282 0.08 -13.71 6.57
C LEU A 282 -0.76 -13.69 7.85
N ASN A 283 -0.29 -14.40 8.87
CA ASN A 283 -0.81 -14.24 10.22
C ASN A 283 -0.25 -12.95 10.83
N LEU A 284 -0.95 -11.84 10.62
CA LEU A 284 -0.61 -10.55 11.20
C LEU A 284 -1.00 -10.56 12.67
N THR A 285 -0.01 -10.39 13.55
CA THR A 285 -0.20 -10.39 15.00
C THR A 285 0.37 -9.11 15.57
N ALA A 286 -0.44 -8.40 16.36
CA ALA A 286 -0.01 -7.20 17.05
C ALA A 286 1.24 -7.48 17.90
N PRO A 287 2.23 -6.56 17.91
CA PRO A 287 3.34 -6.69 18.84
C PRO A 287 2.85 -6.72 20.29
N THR A 288 3.28 -7.72 21.04
CA THR A 288 2.89 -7.90 22.45
C THR A 288 3.62 -6.96 23.41
N LYS A 289 4.79 -6.47 23.00
CA LYS A 289 5.56 -5.49 23.77
C LYS A 289 4.84 -4.15 23.75
N GLN A 290 4.92 -3.42 24.85
CA GLN A 290 4.50 -2.03 24.87
C GLN A 290 5.38 -1.21 23.92
N TRP A 291 4.76 -0.25 23.24
CA TRP A 291 5.48 0.68 22.38
C TRP A 291 6.59 1.40 23.17
N SER A 292 7.80 1.41 22.60
CA SER A 292 9.02 1.96 23.21
C SER A 292 9.71 3.01 22.34
N GLY A 293 9.01 3.53 21.32
CA GLY A 293 9.55 4.58 20.48
C GLY A 293 9.68 5.93 21.19
N PRO A 294 10.46 6.85 20.62
CA PRO A 294 10.80 8.13 21.25
C PRO A 294 9.61 9.09 21.42
N SER A 295 8.53 8.83 20.67
CA SER A 295 7.27 9.58 20.69
C SER A 295 6.09 8.62 20.59
N PRO A 296 4.86 9.01 20.98
CA PRO A 296 3.65 8.24 20.69
C PRO A 296 3.53 7.88 19.20
N LEU A 297 2.93 6.73 18.87
CA LEU A 297 2.85 6.21 17.49
C LEU A 297 2.28 7.20 16.47
N ASN A 298 1.29 8.00 16.87
CA ASN A 298 0.61 8.96 16.01
C ASN A 298 1.17 10.39 16.17
N ASP A 299 2.23 10.58 16.95
CA ASP A 299 2.89 11.88 17.06
C ASP A 299 3.67 12.15 15.77
N THR A 300 3.31 13.25 15.10
CA THR A 300 3.89 13.65 13.82
C THR A 300 4.96 14.73 13.95
N SER A 301 5.18 15.27 15.15
CA SER A 301 6.02 16.45 15.37
C SER A 301 7.45 16.28 14.86
N ALA A 302 8.02 15.08 15.02
CA ALA A 302 9.36 14.75 14.55
C ALA A 302 9.50 14.77 13.02
N ALA A 303 8.40 14.67 12.27
CA ALA A 303 8.41 14.76 10.82
C ALA A 303 8.58 16.19 10.31
N PHE A 304 8.26 17.23 11.10
CA PHE A 304 8.25 18.61 10.63
C PHE A 304 9.52 19.37 11.00
N PRO A 305 9.93 20.38 10.19
CA PRO A 305 11.00 21.29 10.56
C PRO A 305 10.70 21.95 11.91
N LYS A 306 11.73 22.02 12.78
CA LYS A 306 11.62 22.80 14.02
C LYS A 306 11.43 24.27 13.63
N LYS A 307 10.32 24.88 14.07
CA LYS A 307 10.13 26.33 13.93
C LYS A 307 11.32 27.00 14.61
N SER A 308 12.14 27.74 13.86
CA SER A 308 13.16 28.60 14.45
C SER A 308 12.42 29.56 15.37
N SER A 309 12.65 29.48 16.67
CA SER A 309 12.25 30.57 17.56
C SER A 309 12.97 31.80 17.06
N LYS A 310 12.24 32.72 16.42
CA LYS A 310 12.76 34.08 16.25
C LYS A 310 13.04 34.56 17.66
N LYS A 311 14.32 34.79 17.97
CA LYS A 311 14.67 35.62 19.11
C LYS A 311 14.17 37.01 18.74
N ASP A 312 13.06 37.41 19.37
CA ASP A 312 12.65 38.81 19.43
C ASP A 312 13.70 39.63 20.20
#